data_AF-A0A929TA92-F1
#
_entry.id   AF-A0A929TA92-F1
#
_cell.length_a   1.000
_cell.length_b   1.000
_cell.length_c   1.000
_cell.angle_alpha   90.00
_cell.angle_beta   90.00
_cell.angle_gamma   90.00
#
_symmetry.space_group_name_H-M   'P 1'
#
loop_
_entity.id
_entity.type
_entity.pdbx_description
1 polymer ?
#
loop_
_entity_poly.entity_id
_entity_poly.type
_entity_poly.pdbx_seq_one_letter_code
_entity_poly.pdbx_strand_id
1 'polypeptide(L)'
;MDKTKVKLGIAPIAWTNDDLPDLGGENTFEQCVSEMALAGFTGSEVGNKYPKDPAVLKKALDLRGIEICNQWFSSFLLTKPFEEVEKDCRAQLSFLQKMGSKIIGFSEQSYSVQG
;
A
#
# COMPACT_ATOMS: atom_id res chain seq x y z
N MET A 1 7.30 -23.90 -3.31
CA MET A 1 7.46 -22.56 -3.93
C MET A 1 8.92 -22.17 -3.84
N ASP A 2 9.51 -21.71 -4.93
CA ASP A 2 10.91 -21.29 -4.96
C ASP A 2 11.05 -19.91 -4.27
N LYS A 3 11.64 -19.89 -3.07
CA LYS A 3 11.82 -18.67 -2.26
C LYS A 3 12.72 -17.63 -2.93
N THR A 4 13.46 -18.01 -3.97
CA THR A 4 14.30 -17.07 -4.74
C THR A 4 13.52 -16.36 -5.85
N LYS A 5 12.34 -16.90 -6.22
CA LYS A 5 11.49 -16.37 -7.30
C LYS A 5 10.20 -15.72 -6.80
N VAL A 6 9.75 -16.08 -5.60
CA VAL A 6 8.49 -15.59 -5.04
C VAL A 6 8.71 -15.01 -3.65
N LYS A 7 8.22 -13.78 -3.45
CA LYS A 7 8.09 -13.13 -2.15
C LYS A 7 6.62 -13.14 -1.74
N LEU A 8 6.34 -13.46 -0.48
CA LEU A 8 4.98 -13.43 0.06
C LEU A 8 4.76 -12.13 0.82
N GLY A 9 3.66 -11.46 0.49
CA GLY A 9 3.14 -10.33 1.24
C GLY A 9 1.72 -10.55 1.68
N ILE A 10 1.26 -9.69 2.57
CA ILE A 10 -0.12 -9.64 3.06
C ILE A 10 -0.55 -8.17 3.09
N ALA A 11 -1.79 -7.90 2.69
CA ALA A 11 -2.31 -6.53 2.64
C ALA A 11 -2.70 -6.05 4.05
N PRO A 12 -2.53 -4.74 4.35
CA PRO A 12 -2.90 -4.15 5.63
C PRO A 12 -4.40 -4.18 5.91
N ILE A 13 -5.25 -4.46 4.90
CA ILE A 13 -6.70 -4.61 5.08
C ILE A 13 -7.09 -5.70 6.10
N ALA A 14 -6.19 -6.66 6.37
CA ALA A 14 -6.37 -7.65 7.43
C ALA A 14 -6.30 -7.05 8.85
N TRP A 15 -5.77 -5.83 9.01
CA TRP A 15 -5.63 -5.11 10.28
C TRP A 15 -6.46 -3.83 10.35
N THR A 16 -6.62 -3.13 9.24
CA THR A 16 -7.30 -1.82 9.18
C THR A 16 -8.10 -1.73 7.90
N ASN A 17 -9.38 -1.37 7.98
CA ASN A 17 -10.21 -1.22 6.80
C ASN A 17 -10.38 0.27 6.43
N ASP A 18 -10.15 0.58 5.15
CA ASP A 18 -10.21 1.95 4.64
C ASP A 18 -11.66 2.40 4.39
N ASP A 19 -12.52 1.49 3.91
CA ASP A 19 -13.95 1.74 3.63
C ASP A 19 -14.80 1.74 4.92
N LEU A 20 -14.41 0.94 5.93
CA LEU A 20 -15.05 0.84 7.26
C LEU A 20 -14.03 1.10 8.38
N PRO A 21 -13.70 2.37 8.69
CA PRO A 21 -12.62 2.73 9.62
C PRO A 21 -12.77 2.18 11.05
N ASP A 22 -13.99 1.83 11.47
CA ASP A 22 -14.26 1.21 12.76
C ASP A 22 -13.68 -0.22 12.86
N LEU A 23 -13.44 -0.89 11.72
CA LEU A 23 -12.81 -2.20 11.67
C LEU A 23 -11.29 -2.06 11.76
N GLY A 24 -10.77 -2.19 12.98
CA GLY A 24 -9.33 -2.06 13.27
C GLY A 24 -8.86 -0.62 13.36
N GLY A 25 -9.76 0.34 13.62
CA GLY A 25 -9.46 1.75 13.81
C GLY A 25 -8.45 2.03 14.94
N GLU A 26 -8.39 1.15 15.92
CA GLU A 26 -7.46 1.16 17.05
C GLU A 26 -6.04 0.68 16.70
N ASN A 27 -5.90 -0.15 15.66
CA ASN A 27 -4.60 -0.72 15.29
C ASN A 27 -3.69 0.34 14.68
N THR A 28 -2.43 0.38 15.11
CA THR A 28 -1.43 1.28 14.52
C THR A 28 -0.76 0.65 13.30
N PHE A 29 -0.15 1.49 12.46
CA PHE A 29 0.71 1.01 11.38
C PHE A 29 1.83 0.12 11.94
N GLU A 30 2.49 0.53 13.03
CA GLU A 30 3.61 -0.22 13.62
C GLU A 30 3.18 -1.59 14.12
N GLN A 31 1.98 -1.71 14.70
CA GLN A 31 1.42 -2.98 15.12
C GLN A 31 1.20 -3.87 13.90
N CYS A 32 0.50 -3.35 12.88
CA CYS A 32 0.22 -4.05 11.62
C CYS A 32 1.50 -4.65 11.00
N VAL A 33 2.53 -3.84 10.76
CA VAL A 33 3.77 -4.35 10.15
C VAL A 33 4.58 -5.25 11.07
N SER A 34 4.48 -5.11 12.39
CA SER A 34 5.15 -6.03 13.33
C SER A 34 4.49 -7.40 13.30
N GLU A 35 3.16 -7.46 13.27
CA GLU A 35 2.41 -8.71 13.23
C GLU A 35 2.55 -9.42 11.87
N MET A 36 2.61 -8.67 10.76
CA MET A 36 2.96 -9.23 9.45
C MET A 36 4.32 -9.94 9.47
N ALA A 37 5.35 -9.29 10.03
CA ALA A 37 6.69 -9.85 10.14
C ALA A 37 6.70 -11.07 11.08
N LEU A 38 6.00 -11.00 12.22
CA LEU A 38 5.86 -12.12 13.15
C LEU A 38 5.18 -13.34 12.50
N ALA A 39 4.21 -13.11 11.62
CA ALA A 39 3.54 -14.16 10.84
C ALA A 39 4.41 -14.70 9.68
N GLY A 40 5.60 -14.13 9.44
CA GLY A 40 6.56 -14.61 8.45
C GLY A 40 6.40 -14.01 7.05
N PHE A 41 5.60 -12.95 6.89
CA PHE A 41 5.50 -12.21 5.64
C PHE A 41 6.67 -11.23 5.50
N THR A 42 7.11 -11.02 4.26
CA THR A 42 8.22 -10.12 3.92
C THR A 42 7.76 -8.98 3.01
N GLY A 43 6.45 -8.86 2.77
CA GLY A 43 5.86 -7.88 1.88
C GLY A 43 4.56 -7.32 2.42
N SER A 44 4.27 -6.06 2.08
CA SER A 44 2.98 -5.42 2.39
C SER A 44 2.56 -4.47 1.26
N GLU A 45 1.26 -4.26 1.12
CA GLU A 45 0.73 -3.11 0.38
C GLU A 45 0.75 -1.87 1.29
N VAL A 46 0.64 -0.67 0.72
CA VAL A 46 0.56 0.55 1.52
C VAL A 46 -0.88 0.81 1.96
N GLY A 47 -1.12 0.81 3.27
CA GLY A 47 -2.43 1.09 3.87
C GLY A 47 -2.61 2.55 4.26
N ASN A 48 -3.85 2.97 4.54
CA ASN A 48 -4.19 4.36 4.88
C ASN A 48 -3.43 4.95 6.09
N LYS A 49 -3.09 4.14 7.10
CA LYS A 49 -2.38 4.56 8.31
C LYS A 49 -0.86 4.61 8.15
N TYR A 50 -0.33 4.22 6.99
CA TYR A 50 1.12 4.18 6.78
C TYR A 50 1.68 5.61 6.68
N PRO A 51 2.87 5.89 7.23
CA PRO A 51 3.54 7.17 7.04
C PRO A 51 3.69 7.53 5.55
N LYS A 52 3.34 8.77 5.19
CA LYS A 52 3.45 9.27 3.81
C LYS A 52 4.88 9.67 3.43
N ASP A 53 5.74 9.92 4.42
CA ASP A 53 7.16 10.20 4.20
C ASP A 53 7.91 8.89 3.91
N PRO A 54 8.49 8.72 2.70
CA PRO A 54 9.25 7.52 2.36
C PRO A 54 10.39 7.21 3.31
N ALA A 55 11.07 8.21 3.87
CA ALA A 55 12.19 7.98 4.79
C ALA A 55 11.70 7.37 6.11
N VAL A 56 10.58 7.87 6.64
CA VAL A 56 9.95 7.36 7.86
C VAL A 56 9.42 5.95 7.64
N LEU A 57 8.64 5.76 6.57
CA LEU A 57 8.06 4.47 6.25
C LEU A 57 9.14 3.43 5.99
N LYS A 58 10.13 3.74 5.14
CA LYS A 58 11.21 2.80 4.80
C LYS A 58 11.99 2.38 6.05
N LYS A 59 12.32 3.32 6.94
CA LYS A 59 12.99 3.00 8.21
C LYS A 59 12.15 2.01 9.05
N ALA A 60 10.84 2.24 9.16
CA ALA A 60 9.97 1.39 9.97
C ALA A 60 9.81 -0.03 9.38
N LEU A 61 9.78 -0.15 8.06
CA LEU A 61 9.70 -1.43 7.35
C LEU A 61 11.04 -2.21 7.36
N ASP A 62 12.16 -1.52 7.15
CA ASP A 62 13.51 -2.11 7.15
C ASP A 62 13.81 -2.79 8.50
N LEU A 63 13.35 -2.22 9.62
CA LEU A 63 13.48 -2.81 10.97
C LEU A 63 12.82 -4.20 11.09
N ARG A 64 11.88 -4.51 10.20
CA ARG A 64 11.05 -5.72 10.21
C ARG A 64 11.29 -6.62 9.00
N GLY A 65 12.18 -6.23 8.09
CA GLY A 65 12.42 -6.96 6.84
C GLY A 65 11.21 -7.00 5.89
N ILE A 66 10.36 -5.97 5.92
CA ILE A 66 9.20 -5.84 5.03
C ILE A 66 9.53 -4.93 3.86
N GLU A 67 9.11 -5.34 2.65
CA GLU A 67 9.16 -4.51 1.45
C GLU A 67 7.75 -4.11 1.00
N ILE A 68 7.61 -2.96 0.34
CA ILE A 68 6.34 -2.59 -0.30
C ILE A 68 6.21 -3.34 -1.63
N CYS A 69 5.15 -4.14 -1.79
CA CYS A 69 4.90 -4.86 -3.04
C CYS A 69 4.12 -4.00 -4.06
N ASN A 70 3.11 -3.24 -3.62
CA ASN A 70 2.35 -2.30 -4.45
C ASN A 70 1.64 -1.23 -3.56
N GLN A 71 0.80 -0.41 -4.19
CA GLN A 71 -0.21 0.41 -3.51
C GLN A 71 -1.41 0.59 -4.44
N TRP A 72 -2.61 0.56 -3.86
CA TRP A 72 -3.87 0.83 -4.56
C TRP A 72 -3.92 2.26 -5.10
N PHE A 73 -4.36 2.42 -6.35
CA PHE A 73 -4.63 3.71 -6.98
C PHE A 73 -6.03 3.71 -7.61
N SER A 74 -6.91 4.54 -7.05
CA SER A 74 -8.23 4.82 -7.60
C SER A 74 -8.11 5.80 -8.76
N SER A 75 -8.24 5.30 -9.98
CA SER A 75 -8.32 6.08 -11.21
C SER A 75 -9.75 6.55 -11.44
N PHE A 76 -9.89 7.75 -12.02
CA PHE A 76 -11.19 8.36 -12.32
C PHE A 76 -11.23 8.89 -13.75
N LEU A 77 -10.64 8.16 -14.71
CA LEU A 77 -10.47 8.62 -16.09
C LEU A 77 -11.78 8.92 -16.82
N LEU A 78 -12.89 8.31 -16.38
CA LEU A 78 -14.21 8.55 -16.97
C LEU A 78 -14.92 9.78 -16.38
N THR A 79 -14.48 10.26 -15.21
CA THR A 79 -15.16 11.34 -14.46
C THR A 79 -14.27 12.56 -14.20
N LYS A 80 -12.97 12.48 -14.48
CA LYS A 80 -11.99 13.54 -14.29
C LYS A 80 -11.11 13.75 -15.55
N PRO A 81 -10.52 14.95 -15.71
CA PRO A 81 -9.55 15.19 -16.78
C PRO A 81 -8.35 14.23 -16.70
N PHE A 82 -7.86 13.79 -17.86
CA PHE A 82 -6.71 12.90 -17.95
C PHE A 82 -5.49 13.47 -17.21
N GLU A 83 -5.23 14.76 -17.37
CA GLU A 83 -4.06 15.44 -16.80
C GLU A 83 -4.08 15.44 -15.26
N GLU A 84 -5.27 15.47 -14.65
CA GLU A 84 -5.43 15.36 -13.20
C GLU A 84 -5.08 13.94 -12.74
N VAL A 85 -5.68 12.92 -13.37
CA VAL A 85 -5.45 11.51 -13.01
C VAL A 85 -4.00 11.10 -13.28
N GLU A 86 -3.41 11.56 -14.39
CA GLU A 86 -2.01 11.30 -14.74
C GLU A 86 -1.07 11.89 -13.69
N LYS A 87 -1.30 13.14 -13.27
CA LYS A 87 -0.48 13.80 -12.25
C LYS A 87 -0.47 13.02 -10.94
N ASP A 88 -1.65 12.59 -10.47
CA ASP A 88 -1.78 11.82 -9.23
C ASP A 88 -1.13 10.45 -9.35
N CYS A 89 -1.34 9.76 -10.49
CA CYS A 89 -0.69 8.49 -10.78
C CYS A 89 0.85 8.61 -10.77
N ARG A 90 1.41 9.65 -11.43
CA ARG A 90 2.86 9.91 -11.43
C ARG A 90 3.43 10.20 -10.05
N ALA A 91 2.69 10.92 -9.21
CA ALA A 91 3.09 11.16 -7.83
C ALA A 91 3.18 9.85 -7.03
N GLN A 92 2.18 8.98 -7.17
CA GLN A 92 2.16 7.67 -6.51
C GLN A 92 3.24 6.72 -7.05
N LEU A 93 3.47 6.69 -8.36
CA LEU A 93 4.58 5.94 -8.97
C LEU A 93 5.94 6.41 -8.43
N SER A 94 6.12 7.73 -8.27
CA SER A 94 7.35 8.30 -7.70
C SER A 94 7.55 7.88 -6.23
N PHE A 95 6.47 7.79 -5.46
CA PHE A 95 6.49 7.27 -4.10
C PHE A 95 6.84 5.77 -4.07
N LEU A 96 6.17 4.95 -4.87
CA LEU A 96 6.42 3.51 -4.97
C LEU A 96 7.86 3.21 -5.41
N GLN A 97 8.41 3.98 -6.34
CA GLN A 97 9.80 3.86 -6.77
C GLN A 97 10.77 4.12 -5.61
N LYS A 98 10.52 5.14 -4.78
CA LYS A 98 11.33 5.43 -3.58
C LYS A 98 11.23 4.31 -2.54
N MET A 99 10.08 3.64 -2.47
CA MET A 99 9.86 2.48 -1.60
C MET A 99 10.41 1.16 -2.18
N GLY A 100 10.96 1.17 -3.41
CA GLY A 100 11.51 -0.02 -4.07
C GLY A 100 10.48 -0.92 -4.75
N SER A 101 9.20 -0.52 -4.78
CA SER A 101 8.15 -1.25 -5.47
C SER A 101 8.22 -1.03 -6.98
N LYS A 102 7.79 -2.05 -7.74
CA LYS A 102 7.71 -2.05 -9.21
C LYS A 102 6.28 -2.14 -9.73
N ILE A 103 5.29 -2.19 -8.84
CA ILE A 103 3.90 -2.53 -9.16
C ILE A 103 2.99 -1.49 -8.54
N ILE A 104 1.97 -1.08 -9.29
CA ILE A 104 0.86 -0.25 -8.79
C ILE A 104 -0.43 -1.07 -8.92
N GLY A 105 -1.27 -1.02 -7.90
CA GLY A 105 -2.60 -1.65 -7.91
C GLY A 105 -3.61 -0.69 -8.52
N PHE A 106 -3.69 -0.64 -9.85
CA PHE A 106 -4.53 0.33 -10.56
C PHE A 106 -5.96 -0.19 -10.73
N SER A 107 -6.96 0.61 -10.37
CA SER A 107 -8.35 0.34 -10.70
C SER A 107 -9.06 1.61 -11.16
N GLU A 108 -9.84 1.51 -12.23
CA GLU A 108 -10.81 2.55 -12.57
C GLU A 108 -11.99 2.47 -11.60
N GLN A 109 -12.29 3.59 -10.95
CA GLN A 109 -13.26 3.71 -9.85
C GLN A 109 -14.36 4.72 -10.17
N SER A 110 -14.41 5.29 -11.39
CA SER A 110 -15.56 6.08 -11.82
C SER A 110 -16.85 5.28 -11.66
N TYR A 111 -17.82 5.87 -10.93
CA TYR A 111 -19.13 5.28 -10.62
C TYR A 111 -19.10 4.07 -9.68
N SER A 112 -17.96 3.78 -9.06
CA SER A 112 -17.85 2.77 -8.01
C SER A 112 -18.22 3.35 -6.63
N VAL A 113 -18.55 2.46 -5.70
CA VAL A 113 -18.72 2.78 -4.26
C VAL A 113 -17.48 2.41 -3.44
N GLN A 114 -16.48 1.80 -4.07
CA GLN A 114 -15.24 1.36 -3.45
C GLN A 114 -14.22 2.52 -3.50
N GLY A 115 -13.45 2.73 -2.43
CA GLY A 115 -12.35 3.70 -2.45
C GLY A 115 -12.15 4.46 -1.15
#